data_AF-A0A2A2M4L0-F1
#
_entry.id   AF-A0A2A2M4L0-F1
#
_cell.length_a   1.000
_cell.length_b   1.000
_cell.length_c   1.000
_cell.angle_alpha   90.00
_cell.angle_beta   90.00
_cell.angle_gamma   90.00
#
_symmetry.space_group_name_H-M   'P 1'
#
loop_
_entity.id
_entity.type
_entity.pdbx_description
1 polymer ?
#
loop_
_entity_poly.entity_id
_entity_poly.type
_entity_poly.pdbx_seq_one_letter_code
_entity_poly.pdbx_strand_id
1 'polypeptide(L)'
;MVNLQFETGAHTFTAGFWQEKSKAAAKTEWYQQPLLGEGPPLKATGPFDVYGPAFKTDNASSWVTRSRQFYLQDDIVLNDTLKLGVGFKAVDFRTRGGGLGDAKDRPVNGTLRAKSNFLPHVSLFWSPTESTDVFIDLANTMNGYRVAQRGNIGYTASAWTISDQEETGTSP
;
A
#
# COMPACT_ATOMS: atom_id res chain seq x y z
N MET A 1 5.24 -12.24 -10.98
CA MET A 1 5.85 -11.19 -11.84
C MET A 1 6.17 -11.82 -13.18
N VAL A 2 6.05 -11.07 -14.27
CA VAL A 2 6.58 -11.47 -15.59
C VAL A 2 7.55 -10.39 -16.04
N ASN A 3 8.71 -10.78 -16.56
CA ASN A 3 9.74 -9.89 -17.08
C ASN A 3 10.29 -10.49 -18.39
N LEU A 4 10.55 -9.63 -19.37
CA LEU A 4 11.15 -9.94 -20.65
C LEU A 4 12.29 -8.96 -20.89
N GLN A 5 13.44 -9.50 -21.29
CA GLN A 5 14.59 -8.73 -21.74
C GLN A 5 14.93 -9.16 -23.17
N PHE A 6 15.25 -8.18 -24.01
CA PHE A 6 15.66 -8.38 -25.40
C PHE A 6 16.78 -7.40 -25.75
N GLU A 7 17.84 -7.92 -26.36
CA GLU A 7 19.02 -7.15 -26.73
C GLU A 7 19.16 -7.09 -28.25
N THR A 8 19.43 -5.90 -28.77
CA THR A 8 19.68 -5.69 -30.20
C THR A 8 20.58 -4.48 -30.43
N GLY A 9 21.75 -4.70 -31.03
CA GLY A 9 22.73 -3.65 -31.26
C GLY A 9 23.13 -2.96 -29.95
N ALA A 10 22.95 -1.64 -29.90
CA ALA A 10 23.23 -0.83 -28.71
C ALA A 10 22.12 -0.86 -27.64
N HIS A 11 21.00 -1.53 -27.89
CA HIS A 11 19.79 -1.44 -27.08
C HIS A 11 19.57 -2.70 -26.24
N THR A 12 19.20 -2.50 -24.98
CA THR A 12 18.65 -3.52 -24.08
C THR A 12 17.25 -3.12 -23.67
N PHE A 13 16.24 -3.74 -24.29
CA PHE A 13 14.84 -3.52 -23.94
C PHE A 13 14.45 -4.42 -22.78
N THR A 14 13.86 -3.84 -21.74
CA THR A 14 13.29 -4.58 -20.61
C THR A 14 11.84 -4.18 -20.42
N ALA A 15 10.94 -5.16 -20.36
CA ALA A 15 9.54 -4.94 -20.09
C ALA A 15 9.05 -5.89 -18.99
N GLY A 16 8.16 -5.40 -18.13
CA GLY A 16 7.64 -6.23 -17.06
C GLY A 16 6.21 -5.89 -16.66
N PHE A 17 5.54 -6.90 -16.10
CA PHE A 17 4.19 -6.79 -15.59
C PHE A 17 4.09 -7.41 -14.19
N TRP A 18 3.43 -6.68 -13.30
CA TRP A 18 3.11 -7.11 -11.95
C TRP A 18 1.62 -6.95 -11.68
N GLN A 19 1.05 -7.97 -11.05
CA GLN A 19 -0.28 -7.89 -10.46
C GLN A 19 -0.27 -8.49 -9.06
N GLU A 20 -0.98 -7.85 -8.15
CA GLU A 20 -1.18 -8.32 -6.79
C GLU A 20 -2.60 -8.01 -6.32
N LYS A 21 -3.13 -8.89 -5.48
CA LYS A 21 -4.33 -8.64 -4.70
C LYS A 21 -4.01 -8.87 -3.23
N SER A 22 -4.13 -7.84 -2.42
CA SER A 22 -4.00 -7.92 -0.97
C SER A 22 -5.33 -7.65 -0.29
N LYS A 23 -5.51 -8.27 0.88
CA LYS A 23 -6.64 -8.03 1.77
C LYS A 23 -6.07 -7.52 3.10
N ALA A 24 -6.69 -6.48 3.64
CA ALA A 24 -6.36 -5.97 4.95
C ALA A 24 -7.65 -5.80 5.74
N ALA A 25 -7.60 -6.08 7.03
CA ALA A 25 -8.66 -5.77 7.96
C ALA A 25 -8.03 -5.26 9.25
N ALA A 26 -8.72 -4.37 9.92
CA ALA A 26 -8.30 -3.84 11.21
C ALA A 26 -9.54 -3.64 12.07
N LYS A 27 -9.41 -3.95 13.36
CA LYS A 27 -10.45 -3.72 14.36
C LYS A 27 -9.86 -3.11 15.63
N THR A 28 -10.69 -2.39 16.38
CA THR A 28 -10.43 -1.95 17.75
C THR A 28 -11.50 -2.56 18.63
N GLU A 29 -11.11 -3.55 19.43
CA GLU A 29 -11.99 -4.36 20.27
C GLU A 29 -11.62 -4.16 21.75
N TRP A 30 -12.63 -4.05 22.61
CA TRP A 30 -12.47 -3.84 24.04
C TRP A 30 -12.90 -5.08 24.83
N TYR A 31 -12.07 -5.46 25.79
CA TYR A 31 -12.25 -6.64 26.63
C TYR A 31 -12.20 -6.24 28.11
N GLN A 32 -13.03 -6.90 28.94
CA GLN A 32 -13.08 -6.61 30.37
C GLN A 32 -11.89 -7.26 31.06
N GLN A 33 -11.11 -6.48 31.81
CA GLN A 33 -10.05 -7.04 32.65
C GLN A 33 -10.67 -7.71 33.89
N PRO A 34 -10.23 -8.92 34.28
CA PRO A 34 -10.65 -9.53 35.54
C PRO A 34 -10.36 -8.61 36.73
N LEU A 35 -11.25 -8.60 37.73
CA LEU A 35 -10.99 -7.86 38.97
C LEU A 35 -9.77 -8.45 39.69
N LEU A 36 -9.19 -7.65 40.59
CA LEU A 36 -8.06 -8.08 41.39
C LEU A 36 -8.44 -9.33 42.21
N GLY A 37 -7.75 -10.45 41.95
CA GLY A 37 -7.99 -11.72 42.63
C GLY A 37 -8.94 -12.69 41.90
N GLU A 38 -9.59 -12.27 40.81
CA GLU A 38 -10.55 -13.11 40.06
C GLU A 38 -9.94 -13.81 38.83
N GLY A 39 -8.67 -13.54 38.51
CA GLY A 39 -7.99 -14.20 37.41
C GLY A 39 -6.69 -13.51 36.98
N PRO A 40 -5.93 -14.12 36.05
CA PRO A 40 -4.76 -13.48 35.47
C PRO A 40 -5.17 -12.29 34.58
N PRO A 41 -4.35 -11.22 34.50
CA PRO A 41 -4.61 -10.10 33.61
C PRO A 41 -4.59 -10.55 32.14
N LEU A 42 -5.35 -9.84 31.30
CA LEU A 42 -5.34 -10.08 29.87
C LEU A 42 -3.96 -9.71 29.29
N LYS A 43 -3.46 -10.50 28.34
CA LYS A 43 -2.23 -10.18 27.60
C LYS A 43 -2.50 -9.02 26.63
N ALA A 44 -1.60 -8.05 26.63
CA ALA A 44 -1.63 -6.91 25.71
C ALA A 44 -1.26 -7.29 24.26
N THR A 45 -0.76 -8.50 24.03
CA THR A 45 -0.43 -9.04 22.71
C THR A 45 -1.16 -10.36 22.47
N GLY A 46 -1.55 -10.58 21.22
CA GLY A 46 -2.47 -11.65 20.83
C GLY A 46 -1.92 -13.08 20.98
N PRO A 47 -2.77 -14.08 20.71
CA PRO A 47 -4.09 -13.94 20.09
C PRO A 47 -5.18 -13.47 21.08
N PHE A 48 -6.10 -12.61 20.64
CA PHE A 48 -7.14 -11.98 21.47
C PHE A 48 -8.46 -12.78 21.50
N ASP A 49 -8.54 -13.89 20.75
CA ASP A 49 -9.68 -14.81 20.67
C ASP A 49 -9.90 -15.64 21.94
N VAL A 50 -8.96 -15.61 22.88
CA VAL A 50 -9.00 -16.35 24.14
C VAL A 50 -9.85 -15.68 25.24
N TYR A 51 -10.33 -14.45 25.02
CA TYR A 51 -11.05 -13.66 26.03
C TYR A 51 -12.59 -13.67 25.87
N GLY A 52 -13.12 -14.47 24.94
CA GLY A 52 -14.54 -14.44 24.57
C GLY A 52 -14.88 -13.25 23.67
N PRO A 53 -16.18 -12.93 23.46
CA PRO A 53 -16.57 -11.80 22.63
C PRO A 53 -16.18 -10.46 23.28
N ALA A 54 -15.65 -9.54 22.49
CA ALA A 54 -15.42 -8.16 22.91
C ALA A 54 -16.74 -7.50 23.33
N PHE A 55 -16.74 -6.73 24.42
CA PHE A 55 -17.96 -6.03 24.87
C PHE A 55 -18.23 -4.76 24.06
N LYS A 56 -17.22 -4.24 23.35
CA LYS A 56 -17.35 -3.09 22.45
C LYS A 56 -16.38 -3.22 21.27
N THR A 57 -16.82 -2.82 20.08
CA THR A 57 -15.96 -2.64 18.90
C THR A 57 -16.12 -1.20 18.40
N ASP A 58 -15.09 -0.37 18.53
CA ASP A 58 -15.18 1.07 18.20
C ASP A 58 -14.90 1.36 16.73
N ASN A 59 -14.04 0.56 16.10
CA ASN A 59 -13.67 0.72 14.70
C ASN A 59 -13.46 -0.67 14.12
N ALA A 60 -14.13 -0.97 13.02
CA ALA A 60 -13.88 -2.17 12.25
C ALA A 60 -13.79 -1.76 10.78
N SER A 61 -12.80 -2.25 10.04
CA SER A 61 -12.64 -1.91 8.64
C SER A 61 -12.02 -3.07 7.87
N SER A 62 -12.39 -3.18 6.58
CA SER A 62 -11.71 -4.09 5.66
C SER A 62 -11.51 -3.47 4.30
N TRP A 63 -10.41 -3.83 3.65
CA TRP A 63 -10.04 -3.38 2.32
C TRP A 63 -9.50 -4.50 1.48
N VAL A 64 -9.75 -4.40 0.18
CA VAL A 64 -9.13 -5.21 -0.86
C VAL A 64 -8.42 -4.26 -1.81
N THR A 65 -7.10 -4.40 -1.89
CA THR A 65 -6.26 -3.62 -2.81
C THR A 65 -5.87 -4.51 -3.98
N ARG A 66 -6.09 -4.01 -5.19
CA ARG A 66 -5.56 -4.58 -6.43
C ARG A 66 -4.51 -3.65 -6.98
N SER A 67 -3.31 -4.15 -7.18
CA SER A 67 -2.17 -3.41 -7.69
C SER A 67 -1.77 -3.99 -9.02
N ARG A 68 -1.77 -3.16 -10.07
CA ARG A 68 -1.27 -3.53 -11.40
C ARG A 68 -0.21 -2.55 -11.82
N GLN A 69 0.90 -3.06 -12.31
CA GLN A 69 2.03 -2.26 -12.77
C GLN A 69 2.56 -2.85 -14.06
N PHE A 70 2.91 -1.99 -15.01
CA PHE A 70 3.62 -2.33 -16.23
C PHE A 70 4.79 -1.36 -16.37
N TYR A 71 5.91 -1.81 -16.93
CA TYR A 71 6.98 -0.92 -17.33
C TYR A 71 7.60 -1.38 -18.65
N LEU A 72 8.17 -0.43 -19.36
CA LEU A 72 9.04 -0.64 -20.51
C LEU A 72 10.22 0.32 -20.38
N GLN A 73 11.42 -0.22 -20.53
CA GLN A 73 12.69 0.49 -20.46
C GLN A 73 13.53 0.10 -21.69
N ASP A 74 14.23 1.07 -22.25
CA ASP A 74 15.32 0.89 -23.20
C ASP A 74 16.60 1.47 -22.61
N ASP A 75 17.64 0.64 -22.64
CA ASP A 75 18.97 0.93 -22.13
C ASP A 75 19.94 0.95 -23.31
N ILE A 76 20.42 2.14 -23.67
CA ILE A 76 21.14 2.42 -24.91
C ILE A 76 22.60 2.71 -24.60
N VAL A 77 23.51 1.88 -25.12
CA VAL A 77 24.96 2.12 -25.09
C VAL A 77 25.30 3.15 -26.16
N LEU A 78 25.60 4.38 -25.76
CA LEU A 78 25.99 5.45 -26.69
C LEU A 78 27.46 5.34 -27.09
N ASN A 79 28.31 4.91 -26.15
CA ASN A 79 29.72 4.52 -26.35
C ASN A 79 30.20 3.71 -25.13
N ASP A 80 31.46 3.31 -25.12
CA ASP A 80 32.08 2.48 -24.08
C ASP A 80 32.01 3.06 -22.66
N THR A 81 31.77 4.37 -22.53
CA THR A 81 31.71 5.09 -21.25
C THR A 81 30.34 5.66 -20.92
N LEU A 82 29.37 5.62 -21.84
CA LEU A 82 28.12 6.38 -21.72
C LEU A 82 26.91 5.52 -22.08
N LYS A 83 25.97 5.43 -21.14
CA LYS A 83 24.70 4.72 -21.30
C LYS A 83 23.52 5.62 -20.97
N LEU A 84 22.52 5.64 -21.86
CA LEU A 84 21.26 6.36 -21.69
C LEU A 84 20.14 5.35 -21.45
N GLY A 85 19.41 5.51 -20.35
CA GLY A 85 18.19 4.78 -20.07
C GLY A 85 16.96 5.67 -20.32
N VAL A 86 15.99 5.17 -21.06
CA VAL A 86 14.69 5.83 -21.25
C VAL A 86 13.56 4.83 -21.09
N GLY A 87 12.49 5.23 -20.43
CA GLY A 87 11.36 4.34 -20.26
C GLY A 87 10.18 4.99 -19.57
N PHE A 88 9.22 4.15 -19.23
CA PHE A 88 8.07 4.56 -18.46
C PHE A 88 7.48 3.43 -17.65
N LYS A 89 6.71 3.83 -16.64
CA LYS A 89 5.89 2.94 -15.83
C LYS A 89 4.41 3.32 -15.94
N ALA A 90 3.53 2.32 -16.01
CA ALA A 90 2.10 2.48 -15.86
C ALA A 90 1.66 1.80 -14.56
N VAL A 91 0.74 2.42 -13.83
CA VAL A 91 0.20 1.92 -12.56
C VAL A 91 -1.32 2.06 -12.49
N ASP A 92 -1.96 1.07 -11.88
CA ASP A 92 -3.37 1.12 -11.49
C ASP A 92 -3.51 0.44 -10.12
N PHE A 93 -3.54 1.28 -9.08
CA PHE A 93 -3.76 0.87 -7.71
C PHE A 93 -5.21 1.17 -7.34
N ARG A 94 -5.99 0.13 -7.05
CA ARG A 94 -7.40 0.26 -6.69
C ARG A 94 -7.66 -0.41 -5.36
N THR A 95 -8.07 0.39 -4.38
CA THR A 95 -8.43 -0.08 -3.05
C THR A 95 -9.92 0.10 -2.84
N ARG A 96 -10.63 -0.99 -2.58
CA ARG A 96 -12.06 -0.98 -2.24
C ARG A 96 -12.25 -1.45 -0.81
N GLY A 97 -13.06 -0.73 -0.04
CA GLY A 97 -13.31 -1.08 1.35
C GLY A 97 -13.75 0.13 2.15
N GLY A 98 -13.62 0.02 3.46
CA GLY A 98 -14.02 1.04 4.41
C GLY A 98 -14.41 0.43 5.75
N GLY A 99 -15.11 1.21 6.55
CA GLY A 99 -15.61 0.72 7.82
C GLY A 99 -16.69 -0.34 7.68
N LEU A 100 -16.81 -1.16 8.71
CA LEU A 100 -17.72 -2.28 8.87
C LEU A 100 -18.65 -1.97 10.04
N GLY A 101 -19.93 -2.33 9.93
CA GLY A 101 -20.94 -2.10 10.97
C GLY A 101 -22.15 -1.33 10.44
N ASP A 102 -23.26 -1.44 11.16
CA ASP A 102 -24.55 -0.83 10.81
C ASP A 102 -24.83 0.46 11.61
N ALA A 103 -23.77 1.06 12.16
CA ALA A 103 -23.83 2.33 12.90
C ALA A 103 -24.67 3.37 12.14
N LYS A 104 -25.43 4.17 12.90
CA LYS A 104 -26.48 5.06 12.38
C LYS A 104 -26.01 6.00 11.26
N ASP A 105 -24.76 6.44 11.32
CA ASP A 105 -24.16 7.36 10.34
C ASP A 105 -23.51 6.65 9.14
N ARG A 106 -23.58 5.31 9.10
CA ARG A 106 -22.93 4.37 8.17
C ARG A 106 -21.43 4.62 7.98
N PRO A 107 -20.56 3.66 8.32
CA PRO A 107 -19.13 3.82 8.09
C PRO A 107 -18.81 4.10 6.61
N VAL A 108 -17.96 5.11 6.36
CA VAL A 108 -17.48 5.48 5.02
C VAL A 108 -16.92 4.25 4.32
N ASN A 109 -17.51 3.91 3.18
CA ASN A 109 -17.12 2.80 2.31
C ASN A 109 -17.03 3.29 0.87
N GLY A 110 -16.00 2.85 0.15
CA GLY A 110 -15.80 3.32 -1.21
C GLY A 110 -14.62 2.69 -1.92
N THR A 111 -14.23 3.35 -3.00
CA THR A 111 -13.06 2.96 -3.81
C THR A 111 -12.15 4.15 -3.98
N LEU A 112 -10.88 4.00 -3.60
CA LEU A 112 -9.82 4.90 -4.02
C LEU A 112 -9.04 4.29 -5.18
N ARG A 113 -8.61 5.14 -6.11
CA ARG A 113 -7.83 4.72 -7.26
C ARG A 113 -6.72 5.71 -7.54
N ALA A 114 -5.47 5.24 -7.56
CA ALA A 114 -4.33 5.97 -8.08
C ALA A 114 -3.93 5.33 -9.41
N LYS A 115 -4.03 6.09 -10.50
CA LYS A 115 -3.78 5.59 -11.85
C LYS A 115 -2.94 6.58 -12.64
N SER A 116 -1.90 6.07 -13.28
CA SER A 116 -1.21 6.74 -14.37
C SER A 116 -0.87 5.73 -15.46
N ASN A 117 -1.13 6.05 -16.71
CA ASN A 117 -0.76 5.20 -17.83
C ASN A 117 0.69 5.43 -18.29
N PHE A 118 1.30 6.54 -17.87
CA PHE A 118 2.62 6.95 -18.33
C PHE A 118 3.31 7.79 -17.25
N LEU A 119 4.29 7.18 -16.59
CA LEU A 119 5.20 7.82 -15.64
C LEU A 119 6.59 7.75 -16.27
N PRO A 120 7.08 8.82 -16.90
CA PRO A 120 8.36 8.81 -17.60
C PRO A 120 9.53 8.61 -16.64
N HIS A 121 10.57 7.97 -17.16
CA HIS A 121 11.86 7.75 -16.51
C HIS A 121 12.98 7.97 -17.52
N VAL A 122 13.99 8.73 -17.13
CA VAL A 122 15.20 8.96 -17.91
C VAL A 122 16.40 8.89 -16.96
N SER A 123 17.42 8.14 -17.35
CA SER A 123 18.64 7.99 -16.58
C SER A 123 19.87 8.11 -17.48
N LEU A 124 20.95 8.68 -16.97
CA LEU A 124 22.25 8.74 -17.64
C LEU A 124 23.31 8.15 -16.72
N PHE A 125 24.10 7.22 -17.25
CA PHE A 125 25.29 6.70 -16.60
C PHE A 125 26.51 7.01 -17.45
N TRP A 126 27.51 7.64 -16.83
CA TRP A 126 28.74 8.05 -17.52
C TRP A 126 29.97 7.77 -16.66
N SER A 127 30.91 7.02 -17.22
CA SER A 127 32.21 6.70 -16.60
C SER A 127 33.35 7.36 -17.37
N PRO A 128 33.59 8.68 -17.21
CA PRO A 128 34.61 9.41 -17.97
C PRO A 128 36.04 8.90 -17.79
N THR A 129 36.34 8.33 -16.62
CA THR A 129 37.62 7.69 -16.30
C THR A 129 37.35 6.39 -15.54
N GLU A 130 38.35 5.50 -15.45
CA GLU A 130 38.24 4.24 -14.69
C GLU A 130 37.97 4.42 -13.19
N SER A 131 38.12 5.63 -12.67
CA SER A 131 37.97 5.98 -11.25
C SER A 131 36.81 6.93 -10.96
N THR A 132 36.00 7.27 -11.98
CA THR A 132 34.97 8.30 -11.87
C THR A 132 33.70 7.85 -12.56
N ASP A 133 32.61 7.82 -11.80
CA ASP A 133 31.27 7.52 -12.30
C ASP A 133 30.32 8.68 -11.99
N VAL A 134 29.45 8.99 -12.96
CA VAL A 134 28.41 10.01 -12.86
C VAL A 134 27.06 9.36 -13.19
N PHE A 135 26.07 9.63 -12.33
CA PHE A 135 24.71 9.14 -12.47
C PHE A 135 23.73 10.29 -12.39
N ILE A 136 22.78 10.35 -13.33
CA ILE A 136 21.66 11.27 -13.31
C ILE A 136 20.39 10.42 -13.47
N ASP A 137 19.38 10.67 -12.64
CA ASP A 137 18.11 9.95 -12.67
C ASP A 137 16.94 10.92 -12.49
N LEU A 138 15.98 10.87 -13.42
CA LEU A 138 14.79 11.70 -13.42
C LEU A 138 13.57 10.81 -13.64
N ALA A 139 12.69 10.74 -12.65
CA ALA A 139 11.52 9.86 -12.67
C ALA A 139 10.26 10.55 -12.14
N ASN A 140 9.14 10.34 -12.83
CA ASN A 140 7.83 10.53 -12.23
C ASN A 140 7.40 9.25 -11.51
N THR A 141 6.86 9.38 -10.30
CA THR A 141 6.40 8.22 -9.53
C THR A 141 5.00 8.48 -8.97
N MET A 142 4.26 7.39 -8.74
CA MET A 142 2.93 7.44 -8.13
C MET A 142 2.78 6.26 -7.18
N ASN A 143 2.20 6.53 -6.01
CA ASN A 143 1.91 5.54 -5.00
C ASN A 143 0.40 5.34 -4.84
N GLY A 144 0.00 4.13 -4.47
CA GLY A 144 -1.38 3.84 -4.06
C GLY A 144 -1.69 4.49 -2.71
N TYR A 145 -2.98 4.77 -2.49
CA TYR A 145 -3.46 5.29 -1.21
C TYR A 145 -3.28 4.25 -0.09
N ARG A 146 -2.83 4.71 1.08
CA ARG A 146 -2.72 3.88 2.29
C ARG A 146 -4.10 3.69 2.93
N VAL A 147 -4.28 2.56 3.62
CA VAL A 147 -5.51 2.22 4.36
C VAL A 147 -5.22 2.12 5.85
N ALA A 148 -6.15 2.59 6.66
CA ALA A 148 -6.13 2.51 8.13
C ALA A 148 -7.56 2.68 8.66
N GLN A 149 -7.85 2.03 9.79
CA GLN A 149 -9.19 2.02 10.42
C GLN A 149 -9.48 3.27 11.24
N ARG A 150 -8.42 3.88 11.79
CA ARG A 150 -8.50 5.04 12.67
C ARG A 150 -7.52 6.07 12.14
N GLY A 151 -7.88 7.34 12.27
CA GLY A 151 -6.97 8.45 12.09
C GLY A 151 -6.10 8.50 13.32
N ASN A 152 -5.00 7.76 13.33
CA ASN A 152 -4.11 7.84 14.46
C ASN A 152 -3.17 9.05 14.30
N ILE A 153 -2.73 9.55 15.45
CA ILE A 153 -1.81 10.65 15.67
C ILE A 153 -0.49 10.36 14.93
N GLY A 154 -0.39 10.75 13.64
CA GLY A 154 0.79 10.53 12.78
C GLY A 154 0.49 10.33 11.27
N TYR A 155 1.52 10.04 10.48
CA TYR A 155 1.54 10.00 8.99
C TYR A 155 0.70 8.88 8.30
N THR A 156 -0.32 8.32 8.97
CA THR A 156 -1.16 7.23 8.43
C THR A 156 -2.63 7.64 8.33
N ALA A 157 -2.88 8.88 7.92
CA ALA A 157 -4.23 9.33 7.57
C ALA A 157 -4.76 8.53 6.36
N SER A 158 -5.85 7.82 6.58
CA SER A 158 -6.61 7.05 5.58
C SER A 158 -7.87 7.83 5.23
N ALA A 159 -8.31 7.82 3.96
CA ALA A 159 -9.56 8.49 3.57
C ALA A 159 -10.82 7.84 4.19
N TRP A 160 -10.67 6.64 4.77
CA TRP A 160 -11.73 5.91 5.47
C TRP A 160 -11.68 6.10 7.00
N THR A 161 -10.83 6.99 7.48
CA THR A 161 -10.70 7.34 8.89
C THR A 161 -12.00 7.92 9.42
N ILE A 162 -12.51 7.37 10.53
CA ILE A 162 -13.58 7.98 11.32
C ILE A 162 -13.15 7.95 12.79
N SER A 163 -13.52 8.99 13.55
CA SER A 163 -13.19 9.14 14.97
C SER A 163 -13.97 8.16 15.85
N ASP A 164 -15.19 7.82 15.43
CA ASP A 164 -16.19 7.03 16.16
C ASP A 164 -17.12 6.31 15.17
N GLN A 165 -17.40 5.03 15.40
CA GLN A 165 -18.37 4.23 14.63
C GLN A 165 -19.45 3.64 15.55
N GLU A 166 -19.73 4.26 16.69
CA GLU A 166 -20.69 3.74 17.67
C GLU A 166 -22.03 3.31 17.03
N GLU A 167 -22.24 2.00 17.03
CA GLU A 167 -23.57 1.41 16.99
C GLU A 167 -24.11 1.51 18.43
N THR A 168 -25.07 2.40 18.65
CA THR A 168 -25.85 2.39 19.88
C THR A 168 -26.66 1.11 19.90
N GLY A 169 -26.06 0.06 20.48
CA GLY A 169 -26.75 -1.17 20.81
C GLY A 169 -27.98 -0.82 21.64
N THR A 170 -29.15 -1.02 21.05
CA THR A 170 -30.38 -1.09 21.84
C THR A 170 -30.32 -2.41 22.58
N SER A 171 -29.94 -2.37 23.86
CA SER A 171 -30.27 -3.46 24.78
C SER A 171 -31.70 -3.28 25.30
N PRO A 172 -32.48 -4.37 25.42
CA PRO A 172 -33.79 -4.38 26.08
C PRO A 172 -33.69 -4.12 27.59
#